data_AF-A0A3D0D0Q5-F1
#
_entry.id   AF-A0A3D0D0Q5-F1
#
_cell.length_a   1.000
_cell.length_b   1.000
_cell.length_c   1.000
_cell.angle_alpha   90.00
_cell.angle_beta   90.00
_cell.angle_gamma   90.00
#
_symmetry.space_group_name_H-M   'P 1'
#
loop_
_entity.id
_entity.type
_entity.pdbx_description
1 polymer ?
#
loop_
_entity_poly.entity_id
_entity_poly.type
_entity_poly.pdbx_seq_one_letter_code
_entity_poly.pdbx_strand_id
1 'polypeptide(L)'
;MAIKTLFVDPSRCIGCRACEAACRECDSHKGESMVMVDFIDRDWSVATQPTVCMHCEDPVAPCAQVCPAQAILITPEGVVQQADPSRCIACRNCVYACPFGVPKFDVKARLMKKCNLCYDRTVQGLQPWCAQACPTQAIWYGDYEDFIGQRCGRPVNLTIFGAQPVQTRVYHVLPEELPALDIVALLKEAEAEFPPAGVSHEEAWVL
;
A
#
# COMPACT_ATOMS: atom_id res chain seq x y z
N MET A 1 -21.82 -10.48 1.24
CA MET A 1 -21.56 -9.40 2.22
C MET A 1 -20.47 -8.52 1.64
N ALA A 2 -20.53 -7.20 1.82
CA ALA A 2 -19.46 -6.33 1.32
C ALA A 2 -18.18 -6.56 2.11
N ILE A 3 -17.05 -6.72 1.41
CA ILE A 3 -15.72 -6.76 2.05
C ILE A 3 -15.38 -5.34 2.51
N LYS A 4 -15.06 -5.20 3.80
CA LYS A 4 -14.65 -3.93 4.39
C LYS A 4 -13.26 -3.52 3.87
N THR A 5 -12.78 -2.34 4.25
CA THR A 5 -11.50 -1.82 3.74
C THR A 5 -10.48 -1.55 4.83
N LEU A 6 -9.25 -1.28 4.42
CA LEU A 6 -8.17 -0.84 5.31
C LEU A 6 -8.12 0.69 5.37
N PHE A 7 -7.77 1.17 6.55
CA PHE A 7 -7.42 2.55 6.85
C PHE A 7 -6.00 2.55 7.39
N VAL A 8 -5.12 3.27 6.72
CA VAL A 8 -3.70 3.35 7.05
C VAL A 8 -3.41 4.71 7.63
N ASP A 9 -3.12 4.74 8.93
CA ASP A 9 -2.80 5.93 9.71
C ASP A 9 -1.32 5.89 10.14
N PRO A 10 -0.44 6.60 9.42
CA PRO A 10 0.97 6.66 9.72
C PRO A 10 1.25 7.31 11.08
N SER A 11 0.39 8.24 11.52
CA SER A 11 0.57 8.99 12.78
C SER A 11 0.50 8.09 14.02
N ARG A 12 -0.13 6.92 13.88
CA ARG A 12 -0.25 5.90 14.93
C ARG A 12 0.78 4.78 14.79
N CYS A 13 1.56 4.77 13.70
CA CYS A 13 2.53 3.71 13.47
C CYS A 13 3.75 3.90 14.36
N ILE A 14 4.16 2.84 15.05
CA ILE A 14 5.31 2.83 15.96
C ILE A 14 6.44 1.93 15.46
N GLY A 15 6.41 1.52 14.19
CA GLY A 15 7.46 0.69 13.61
C GLY A 15 7.64 -0.70 14.20
N CYS A 16 6.68 -1.25 14.96
CA CYS A 16 6.84 -2.50 15.70
C CYS A 16 6.94 -3.77 14.84
N ARG A 17 6.62 -3.69 13.53
CA ARG A 17 6.65 -4.80 12.56
C ARG A 17 5.74 -5.99 12.88
N ALA A 18 4.82 -5.86 13.83
CA ALA A 18 3.81 -6.89 14.14
C ALA A 18 2.96 -7.25 12.90
N CYS A 19 2.65 -6.26 12.06
CA CYS A 19 1.93 -6.47 10.81
C CYS A 19 2.71 -7.29 9.78
N GLU A 20 4.04 -7.15 9.73
CA GLU A 20 4.89 -7.96 8.83
C GLU A 20 4.93 -9.41 9.30
N ALA A 21 5.15 -9.62 10.61
CA ALA A 21 5.16 -10.95 11.20
C ALA A 21 3.82 -11.67 10.96
N ALA A 22 2.70 -11.01 11.25
CA ALA A 22 1.37 -11.58 11.02
C ALA A 22 1.07 -11.81 9.53
N CYS A 23 1.59 -10.97 8.62
CA CYS A 23 1.39 -11.14 7.19
C CYS A 23 2.06 -12.40 6.64
N ARG A 24 3.22 -12.80 7.21
CA ARG A 24 3.94 -14.03 6.84
C ARG A 24 3.16 -15.30 7.19
N GLU A 25 2.37 -15.24 8.26
CA GLU A 25 1.48 -16.32 8.72
C GLU A 25 0.22 -16.46 7.85
N CYS A 26 0.03 -15.59 6.85
CA CYS A 26 -1.04 -15.77 5.89
C CYS A 26 -0.72 -16.95 4.96
N ASP A 27 -1.62 -17.93 4.88
CA ASP A 27 -1.47 -19.14 4.06
C ASP A 27 -1.13 -18.81 2.59
N SER A 28 -1.70 -17.72 2.07
CA SER A 28 -1.47 -17.28 0.68
C SER A 28 -0.05 -16.75 0.42
N HIS A 29 0.68 -16.32 1.45
CA HIS A 29 1.99 -15.70 1.31
C HIS A 29 3.19 -16.62 1.62
N LYS A 30 2.94 -17.81 2.16
CA LYS A 30 3.95 -18.87 2.39
C LYS A 30 5.23 -18.37 3.10
N GLY A 31 5.06 -17.60 4.18
CA GLY A 31 6.17 -17.12 5.00
C GLY A 31 6.81 -15.80 4.55
N GLU A 32 6.33 -15.19 3.47
CA GLU A 32 6.79 -13.87 3.02
C GLU A 32 5.80 -12.77 3.42
N SER A 33 6.31 -11.61 3.86
CA SER A 33 5.44 -10.48 4.17
C SER A 33 5.10 -9.73 2.89
N MET A 34 3.82 -9.43 2.70
CA MET A 34 3.34 -8.54 1.64
C MET A 34 3.01 -7.12 2.15
N VAL A 35 3.21 -6.89 3.45
CA VAL A 35 3.20 -5.57 4.09
C VAL A 35 4.64 -5.18 4.39
N MET A 36 4.95 -3.90 4.28
CA MET A 36 6.27 -3.36 4.62
C MET A 36 6.11 -2.28 5.69
N VAL A 37 7.07 -2.16 6.59
CA VAL A 37 7.18 -1.02 7.48
C VAL A 37 8.41 -0.21 7.09
N ASP A 38 8.16 0.94 6.48
CA ASP A 38 9.17 1.89 6.05
C ASP A 38 9.48 2.85 7.20
N PHE A 39 10.76 3.18 7.36
CA PHE A 39 11.24 4.19 8.32
C PHE A 39 11.62 5.41 7.48
N ILE A 40 10.86 6.49 7.62
CA ILE A 40 11.06 7.71 6.85
C ILE A 40 12.25 8.45 7.48
N ASP A 41 13.30 8.66 6.69
CA ASP A 41 14.58 9.33 7.03
C ASP A 41 15.03 9.25 8.50
N ARG A 42 15.95 8.33 8.79
CA ARG A 42 16.45 8.05 10.14
C ARG A 42 17.28 9.17 10.76
N ASP A 43 17.82 10.08 9.96
CA ASP A 43 18.68 11.14 10.50
C ASP A 43 17.84 12.25 11.16
N TRP A 44 16.58 12.41 10.73
CA TRP A 44 15.73 13.56 11.10
C TRP A 44 14.34 13.19 11.59
N SER A 45 13.92 11.93 11.44
CA SER A 45 12.56 11.52 11.80
C SER A 45 12.50 10.11 12.41
N VAL A 46 11.56 9.97 13.35
CA VAL A 46 11.11 8.67 13.88
C VAL A 46 9.84 8.19 13.18
N ALA A 47 9.39 8.89 12.13
CA ALA A 47 8.18 8.56 11.42
C ALA A 47 8.31 7.18 10.76
N THR A 48 7.26 6.38 10.92
CA THR A 48 7.17 5.05 10.32
C THR A 48 5.89 4.94 9.52
N GLN A 49 5.98 4.24 8.39
CA GLN A 49 4.90 4.13 7.42
C GLN A 49 4.65 2.64 7.14
N PRO A 50 3.48 2.10 7.52
CA PRO A 50 3.09 0.77 7.06
C PRO A 50 2.58 0.86 5.62
N THR A 51 3.32 0.27 4.69
CA THR A 51 2.99 0.22 3.27
C THR A 51 2.24 -1.08 2.94
N VAL A 52 1.00 -0.94 2.47
CA VAL A 52 0.11 -2.03 2.04
C VAL A 52 -0.36 -1.80 0.60
N CYS A 53 -0.92 -2.82 -0.05
CA CYS A 53 -1.58 -2.61 -1.35
C CYS A 53 -2.80 -1.73 -1.17
N MET A 54 -2.91 -0.68 -1.98
CA MET A 54 -4.04 0.26 -1.89
C MET A 54 -5.32 -0.25 -2.56
N HIS A 55 -5.26 -1.42 -3.21
CA HIS A 55 -6.37 -2.06 -3.94
C HIS A 55 -7.15 -1.05 -4.80
N CYS A 56 -6.43 -0.38 -5.71
CA CYS A 56 -6.94 0.74 -6.50
C CYS A 56 -8.23 0.44 -7.26
N GLU A 57 -9.09 1.46 -7.38
CA GLU A 57 -10.30 1.50 -8.18
C GLU A 57 -10.16 2.57 -9.28
N ASP A 58 -10.81 2.33 -10.44
CA ASP A 58 -10.89 3.19 -11.64
C ASP A 58 -9.62 3.40 -12.53
N PRO A 59 -9.72 3.21 -13.87
CA PRO A 59 -10.65 2.32 -14.57
C PRO A 59 -10.39 0.84 -14.23
N VAL A 60 -9.15 0.51 -13.86
CA VAL A 60 -8.70 -0.78 -13.29
C VAL A 60 -7.38 -0.45 -12.56
N ALA A 61 -7.04 -1.19 -11.50
CA ALA A 61 -5.75 -1.04 -10.84
C ALA A 61 -4.57 -1.04 -11.84
N PRO A 62 -3.66 -0.05 -11.81
CA PRO A 62 -2.58 0.09 -12.81
C PRO A 62 -1.77 -1.20 -13.01
N CYS A 63 -1.49 -1.91 -11.91
CA CYS A 63 -0.79 -3.19 -11.95
C CYS A 63 -1.51 -4.28 -12.76
N ALA A 64 -2.85 -4.33 -12.72
CA ALA A 64 -3.66 -5.27 -13.49
C ALA A 64 -3.79 -4.83 -14.94
N GLN A 65 -3.94 -3.52 -15.20
CA GLN A 65 -4.03 -2.97 -16.56
C GLN A 65 -2.80 -3.29 -17.42
N VAL A 66 -1.61 -3.16 -16.85
CA VAL A 66 -0.36 -3.37 -17.59
C VAL A 66 0.03 -4.83 -17.76
N CYS A 67 -0.78 -5.78 -17.25
CA CYS A 67 -0.45 -7.21 -17.28
C CYS A 67 -0.90 -7.84 -18.62
N PRO A 68 0.01 -8.13 -19.56
CA PRO A 68 -0.37 -8.67 -20.87
C PRO A 68 -0.95 -10.09 -20.77
N ALA A 69 -0.54 -10.84 -19.75
CA ALA A 69 -1.04 -12.20 -19.49
C ALA A 69 -2.32 -12.21 -18.63
N GLN A 70 -2.80 -11.03 -18.21
CA GLN A 70 -3.97 -10.86 -17.34
C GLN A 70 -3.88 -11.74 -16.06
N ALA A 71 -2.68 -11.91 -15.52
CA ALA A 71 -2.44 -12.75 -14.35
C ALA A 71 -2.97 -12.13 -13.03
N ILE A 72 -3.23 -10.82 -13.00
CA ILE A 72 -3.71 -10.12 -11.82
C ILE A 72 -5.20 -9.87 -12.00
N LEU A 73 -6.01 -10.59 -11.23
CA LEU A 73 -7.48 -10.51 -11.28
C LEU A 73 -8.02 -9.56 -10.20
N ILE A 74 -9.17 -8.96 -10.47
CA ILE A 74 -9.93 -8.19 -9.48
C ILE A 74 -11.20 -8.98 -9.17
N THR A 75 -11.45 -9.25 -7.88
CA THR A 75 -12.65 -9.99 -7.46
C THR A 75 -13.91 -9.12 -7.61
N PRO A 76 -15.12 -9.72 -7.59
CA PRO A 76 -16.37 -8.96 -7.62
C PRO A 76 -16.51 -7.92 -6.50
N GLU A 77 -15.85 -8.17 -5.37
CA GLU A 77 -15.79 -7.27 -4.20
C GLU A 77 -14.72 -6.18 -4.34
N GLY A 78 -13.99 -6.12 -5.46
CA GLY A 78 -12.98 -5.09 -5.75
C GLY A 78 -11.58 -5.42 -5.22
N VAL A 79 -11.32 -6.64 -4.73
CA VAL A 79 -10.00 -7.00 -4.20
C VAL A 79 -9.05 -7.33 -5.35
N VAL A 80 -8.06 -6.48 -5.58
CA VAL A 80 -6.97 -6.75 -6.52
C VAL A 80 -6.10 -7.91 -6.00
N GLN A 81 -6.10 -9.05 -6.67
CA GLN A 81 -5.40 -10.27 -6.27
C GLN A 81 -3.90 -10.22 -6.56
N GLN A 82 -3.16 -11.20 -6.04
CA GLN A 82 -1.79 -11.49 -6.47
C GLN A 82 -1.79 -12.00 -7.93
N ALA A 83 -0.63 -12.00 -8.59
CA ALA A 83 -0.48 -12.66 -9.88
C ALA A 83 -0.71 -14.19 -9.76
N ASP A 84 -1.56 -14.71 -10.63
CA ASP A 84 -1.80 -16.13 -10.82
C ASP A 84 -0.51 -16.81 -11.35
N PRO A 85 0.04 -17.80 -10.63
CA PRO A 85 1.24 -18.53 -11.05
C PRO A 85 1.10 -19.24 -12.41
N SER A 86 -0.12 -19.62 -12.80
CA SER A 86 -0.38 -20.31 -14.07
C SER A 86 -0.38 -19.37 -15.28
N ARG A 87 -0.50 -18.06 -15.06
CA ARG A 87 -0.58 -17.04 -16.11
C ARG A 87 0.59 -16.09 -16.10
N CYS A 88 1.24 -15.88 -14.96
CA CYS A 88 2.30 -14.89 -14.83
C CYS A 88 3.51 -15.24 -15.71
N ILE A 89 3.85 -14.35 -16.64
CA ILE A 89 5.03 -14.49 -17.53
C ILE A 89 6.28 -13.77 -17.00
N ALA A 90 6.29 -13.36 -15.72
CA ALA A 90 7.44 -12.72 -15.08
C ALA A 90 7.97 -11.42 -15.73
N CYS A 91 7.16 -10.71 -16.50
CA CYS A 91 7.57 -9.49 -17.23
C CYS A 91 7.83 -8.25 -16.36
N ARG A 92 7.39 -8.26 -15.10
CA ARG A 92 7.56 -7.17 -14.10
C ARG A 92 6.89 -5.83 -14.41
N ASN A 93 6.13 -5.69 -15.50
CA ASN A 93 5.38 -4.46 -15.80
C ASN A 93 4.56 -3.95 -14.61
N CYS A 94 3.91 -4.86 -13.88
CA CYS A 94 3.11 -4.53 -12.70
C CYS A 94 3.91 -3.91 -11.54
N VAL A 95 5.20 -4.24 -11.41
CA VAL A 95 6.10 -3.65 -10.42
C VAL A 95 6.36 -2.18 -10.75
N TYR A 96 6.66 -1.89 -12.02
CA TYR A 96 6.93 -0.52 -12.48
C TYR A 96 5.68 0.35 -12.56
N ALA A 97 4.51 -0.25 -12.82
CA ALA A 97 3.27 0.50 -12.97
C ALA A 97 2.59 0.86 -11.65
N CYS A 98 2.97 0.24 -10.53
CA CYS A 98 2.34 0.56 -9.25
C CYS A 98 2.94 1.84 -8.66
N PRO A 99 2.15 2.92 -8.53
CA PRO A 99 2.68 4.18 -8.01
C PRO A 99 3.03 4.11 -6.52
N PHE A 100 2.50 3.11 -5.81
CA PHE A 100 2.78 2.87 -4.39
C PHE A 100 3.95 1.90 -4.15
N GLY A 101 4.58 1.36 -5.21
CA GLY A 101 5.74 0.46 -5.08
C GLY A 101 5.47 -0.89 -4.39
N VAL A 102 4.21 -1.32 -4.32
CA VAL A 102 3.78 -2.49 -3.53
C VAL A 102 4.11 -3.85 -4.17
N PRO A 103 3.86 -4.09 -5.47
CA PRO A 103 4.18 -5.37 -6.09
C PRO A 103 5.67 -5.67 -6.01
N LYS A 104 6.02 -6.85 -5.45
CA LYS A 104 7.41 -7.33 -5.38
C LYS A 104 7.57 -8.53 -6.29
N PHE A 105 8.75 -8.65 -6.89
CA PHE A 105 9.07 -9.77 -7.77
C PHE A 105 9.93 -10.79 -7.04
N ASP A 106 9.40 -12.00 -6.88
CA ASP A 106 10.17 -13.15 -6.40
C ASP A 106 10.96 -13.74 -7.57
N VAL A 107 12.29 -13.57 -7.51
CA VAL A 107 13.22 -14.06 -8.54
C VAL A 107 13.26 -15.58 -8.62
N LYS A 108 13.13 -16.28 -7.49
CA LYS A 108 13.18 -17.75 -7.42
C LYS A 108 11.89 -18.35 -7.98
N ALA A 109 10.74 -17.83 -7.55
CA ALA A 109 9.44 -18.29 -8.03
C ALA A 109 9.08 -17.74 -9.43
N ARG A 110 9.84 -16.76 -9.94
CA ARG A 110 9.53 -16.01 -11.17
C ARG A 110 8.11 -15.45 -11.16
N LEU A 111 7.68 -14.95 -10.01
CA LEU A 111 6.28 -14.56 -9.75
C LEU A 111 6.24 -13.20 -9.07
N MET A 112 5.30 -12.35 -9.49
CA MET A 112 4.99 -11.15 -8.72
C MET A 112 4.10 -11.53 -7.52
N LYS A 113 4.49 -11.10 -6.32
CA LYS A 113 3.72 -11.23 -5.09
C LYS A 113 3.34 -9.87 -4.56
N LYS A 114 2.12 -9.77 -4.00
CA LYS A 114 1.62 -8.58 -3.33
C LYS A 114 0.46 -8.96 -2.41
N CYS A 115 0.07 -8.02 -1.55
CA CYS A 115 -1.09 -8.18 -0.67
C CYS A 115 -2.36 -8.44 -1.50
N ASN A 116 -3.15 -9.40 -1.04
CA ASN A 116 -4.46 -9.79 -1.56
C ASN A 116 -5.60 -9.48 -0.57
N LEU A 117 -5.39 -8.54 0.36
CA LEU A 117 -6.32 -8.20 1.45
C LEU A 117 -6.70 -9.39 2.35
N CYS A 118 -5.86 -10.43 2.44
CA CYS A 118 -6.21 -11.69 3.09
C CYS A 118 -7.61 -12.17 2.62
N TYR A 119 -7.82 -12.22 1.31
CA TYR A 119 -9.13 -12.48 0.70
C TYR A 119 -9.80 -13.77 1.23
N ASP A 120 -8.99 -14.79 1.48
CA ASP A 120 -9.37 -16.05 2.13
C ASP A 120 -10.07 -15.86 3.49
N ARG A 121 -9.69 -14.81 4.23
CA ARG A 121 -10.25 -14.44 5.54
C ARG A 121 -11.38 -13.43 5.43
N THR A 122 -11.18 -12.38 4.62
CA THR A 122 -12.14 -11.27 4.53
C THR A 122 -13.47 -11.68 3.92
N VAL A 123 -13.48 -12.67 3.01
CA VAL A 123 -14.72 -13.28 2.49
C VAL A 123 -15.52 -14.01 3.58
N GLN A 124 -14.88 -14.45 4.66
CA GLN A 124 -15.50 -15.10 5.82
C GLN A 124 -15.88 -14.10 6.92
N GLY A 125 -15.73 -12.80 6.69
CA GLY A 125 -15.98 -11.75 7.68
C GLY A 125 -14.86 -11.60 8.73
N LEU A 126 -13.72 -12.27 8.55
CA LEU A 126 -12.56 -12.14 9.42
C LEU A 126 -11.66 -10.98 8.97
N GLN A 127 -10.96 -10.37 9.92
CA GLN A 127 -10.04 -9.27 9.61
C GLN A 127 -8.74 -9.77 8.96
N PRO A 128 -8.08 -8.98 8.09
CA PRO A 128 -6.72 -9.25 7.63
C PRO A 128 -5.74 -9.36 8.80
N TRP A 129 -4.74 -10.23 8.67
CA TRP A 129 -3.76 -10.48 9.72
C TRP A 129 -3.00 -9.22 10.16
N CYS A 130 -2.64 -8.36 9.21
CA CYS A 130 -1.91 -7.12 9.49
C CYS A 130 -2.73 -6.13 10.33
N ALA A 131 -4.04 -6.04 10.10
CA ALA A 131 -4.94 -5.19 10.88
C ALA A 131 -5.20 -5.80 12.27
N GLN A 132 -5.43 -7.11 12.33
CA GLN A 132 -5.66 -7.81 13.60
C GLN A 132 -4.44 -7.73 14.55
N ALA A 133 -3.23 -7.78 14.00
CA ALA A 133 -2.00 -7.76 14.80
C ALA A 133 -1.50 -6.36 15.18
N CYS A 134 -2.11 -5.29 14.65
CA CYS A 134 -1.60 -3.94 14.86
C CYS A 134 -1.97 -3.40 16.26
N PRO A 135 -1.01 -3.24 17.20
CA PRO A 135 -1.34 -2.88 18.59
C PRO A 135 -1.85 -1.43 18.71
N THR A 136 -1.30 -0.51 17.93
CA THR A 136 -1.72 0.90 17.90
C THR A 136 -2.87 1.14 16.93
N GLN A 137 -3.26 0.10 16.19
CA GLN A 137 -4.28 0.14 15.16
C GLN A 137 -4.02 1.23 14.09
N ALA A 138 -2.74 1.38 13.71
CA ALA A 138 -2.28 2.17 12.56
C ALA A 138 -2.75 1.57 11.23
N ILE A 139 -2.85 0.24 11.15
CA ILE A 139 -3.59 -0.45 10.10
C ILE A 139 -4.91 -0.88 10.74
N TRP A 140 -6.01 -0.26 10.32
CA TRP A 140 -7.35 -0.57 10.84
C TRP A 140 -8.24 -1.12 9.74
N TYR A 141 -9.12 -2.06 10.06
CA TYR A 141 -10.01 -2.70 9.09
C TYR A 141 -11.46 -2.54 9.53
N GLY A 142 -12.28 -1.94 8.68
CA GLY A 142 -13.67 -1.63 9.00
C GLY A 142 -14.39 -0.87 7.90
N ASP A 143 -15.61 -0.44 8.21
CA ASP A 143 -16.42 0.37 7.31
C ASP A 143 -16.10 1.85 7.48
N TYR A 144 -16.42 2.66 6.47
CA TYR A 144 -16.19 4.10 6.51
C TYR A 144 -16.94 4.79 7.66
N GLU A 145 -18.21 4.43 7.85
CA GLU A 145 -19.04 4.98 8.93
C GLU A 145 -18.49 4.62 10.32
N ASP A 146 -18.01 3.38 10.47
CA ASP A 146 -17.36 2.92 11.70
C ASP A 146 -16.09 3.73 11.99
N PHE A 147 -15.31 4.06 10.95
CA PHE A 147 -14.10 4.87 11.10
C PHE A 147 -14.43 6.28 11.60
N ILE A 148 -15.33 6.99 10.89
CA ILE A 148 -15.70 8.38 11.22
C ILE A 148 -16.34 8.47 12.60
N GLY A 149 -17.10 7.45 13.02
CA GLY A 149 -17.73 7.43 14.34
C GLY A 149 -16.79 7.13 15.51
N GLN A 150 -15.65 6.48 15.27
CA GLN A 150 -14.78 5.94 16.33
C GLN A 150 -13.39 6.59 16.37
N ARG A 151 -12.98 7.30 15.32
CA ARG A 151 -11.60 7.73 15.11
C ARG A 151 -11.49 9.16 14.62
N CYS A 152 -10.36 9.78 14.93
CA CYS A 152 -9.97 11.07 14.40
C CYS A 152 -9.16 10.94 13.09
N GLY A 153 -9.05 12.06 12.38
CA GLY A 153 -8.36 12.15 11.10
C GLY A 153 -9.30 11.98 9.92
N ARG A 154 -8.87 12.49 8.77
CA ARG A 154 -9.63 12.47 7.53
C ARG A 154 -9.22 11.26 6.69
N PRO A 155 -10.10 10.26 6.48
CA PRO A 155 -9.84 9.19 5.54
C PRO A 155 -9.94 9.71 4.10
N VAL A 156 -8.85 9.57 3.37
CA VAL A 156 -8.69 9.98 1.97
C VAL A 156 -8.37 8.77 1.11
N ASN A 157 -9.09 8.61 0.00
CA ASN A 157 -8.89 7.52 -0.96
C ASN A 157 -8.56 8.03 -2.37
N LEU A 158 -8.16 9.29 -2.49
CA LEU A 158 -7.68 9.88 -3.73
C LEU A 158 -6.24 10.35 -3.53
N THR A 159 -5.33 9.71 -4.26
CA THR A 159 -3.92 10.10 -4.29
C THR A 159 -3.58 10.69 -5.64
N ILE A 160 -2.93 11.86 -5.66
CA ILE A 160 -2.56 12.56 -6.89
C ILE A 160 -1.06 12.40 -7.11
N PHE A 161 -0.71 11.70 -8.20
CA PHE A 161 0.67 11.55 -8.68
C PHE A 161 0.89 12.45 -9.89
N GLY A 162 1.21 13.73 -9.63
CA GLY A 162 1.32 14.74 -10.69
C GLY A 162 -0.02 14.92 -11.41
N ALA A 163 -0.06 14.61 -12.71
CA ALA A 163 -1.29 14.71 -13.50
C ALA A 163 -2.20 13.46 -13.40
N GLN A 164 -1.80 12.44 -12.63
CA GLN A 164 -2.50 11.16 -12.57
C GLN A 164 -3.21 10.99 -11.22
N PRO A 165 -4.53 11.20 -11.14
CA PRO A 165 -5.31 10.81 -9.97
C PRO A 165 -5.45 9.29 -9.93
N VAL A 166 -5.24 8.70 -8.75
CA VAL A 166 -5.43 7.27 -8.50
C VAL A 166 -6.40 7.12 -7.35
N GLN A 167 -7.57 6.57 -7.64
CA GLN A 167 -8.57 6.27 -6.62
C GLN A 167 -8.27 4.91 -5.99
N THR A 168 -8.43 4.82 -4.68
CA THR A 168 -8.07 3.64 -3.90
C THR A 168 -9.26 3.12 -3.11
N ARG A 169 -9.23 1.82 -2.79
CA ARG A 169 -10.19 1.26 -1.84
C ARG A 169 -9.70 1.43 -0.41
N VAL A 170 -8.40 1.28 -0.21
CA VAL A 170 -7.74 1.55 1.07
C VAL A 170 -7.62 3.05 1.25
N TYR A 171 -7.91 3.53 2.46
CA TYR A 171 -7.83 4.94 2.81
C TYR A 171 -6.49 5.24 3.47
N HIS A 172 -5.87 6.34 3.10
CA HIS A 172 -4.88 7.01 3.93
C HIS A 172 -5.60 7.91 4.93
N VAL A 173 -5.21 7.87 6.20
CA VAL A 173 -5.72 8.79 7.21
C VAL A 173 -4.76 9.98 7.28
N LEU A 174 -5.26 11.15 6.94
CA LEU A 174 -4.53 12.41 6.99
C LEU A 174 -5.01 13.26 8.18
N PRO A 175 -4.23 14.27 8.61
CA PRO A 175 -4.75 15.37 9.42
C PRO A 175 -6.01 15.99 8.79
N GLU A 176 -6.90 16.55 9.61
CA GLU A 176 -8.23 17.00 9.17
C GLU A 176 -8.17 18.12 8.11
N GLU A 177 -7.07 18.87 8.10
CA GLU A 177 -6.84 20.02 7.25
C GLU A 177 -6.51 19.66 5.79
N LEU A 178 -6.16 18.40 5.51
CA LEU A 178 -5.68 17.96 4.19
C LEU A 178 -6.76 17.19 3.41
N PRO A 179 -7.34 17.77 2.33
CA PRO A 179 -8.46 17.16 1.63
C PRO A 179 -8.07 15.98 0.72
N ALA A 180 -6.81 15.93 0.29
CA ALA A 180 -6.25 14.92 -0.61
C ALA A 180 -4.75 14.70 -0.35
N LEU A 181 -4.20 13.56 -0.80
CA LEU A 181 -2.76 13.32 -0.80
C LEU A 181 -2.16 13.75 -2.15
N ASP A 182 -1.73 15.02 -2.25
CA ASP A 182 -1.02 15.56 -3.42
C ASP A 182 0.49 15.45 -3.19
N ILE A 183 1.10 14.44 -3.80
CA ILE A 183 2.53 14.16 -3.61
C ILE A 183 3.39 15.29 -4.20
N VAL A 184 2.96 15.94 -5.28
CA VAL A 184 3.77 16.99 -5.93
C VAL A 184 3.73 18.27 -5.12
N ALA A 185 2.59 18.63 -4.55
CA ALA A 185 2.50 19.75 -3.63
C ALA A 185 3.41 19.51 -2.41
N LEU A 186 3.32 18.33 -1.79
CA LEU A 186 4.12 17.97 -0.61
C LEU A 186 5.63 17.94 -0.91
N LEU A 187 6.04 17.45 -2.07
CA LEU A 187 7.46 17.47 -2.46
C LEU A 187 7.99 18.89 -2.64
N LYS A 188 7.20 19.79 -3.25
CA LYS A 188 7.60 21.21 -3.40
C LYS A 188 7.69 21.92 -2.06
N GLU A 189 6.77 21.64 -1.14
CA GLU A 189 6.82 22.15 0.23
C GLU A 189 8.06 21.65 0.96
N ALA A 190 8.34 20.35 0.87
CA ALA A 190 9.52 19.74 1.48
C ALA A 190 10.84 20.31 0.91
N GLU A 191 10.94 20.51 -0.40
CA GLU A 191 12.11 21.15 -1.04
C GLU A 191 12.32 22.60 -0.58
N ALA A 192 11.23 23.33 -0.30
CA ALA A 192 11.29 24.70 0.19
C ALA A 192 11.71 24.78 1.66
N GLU A 193 11.26 23.83 2.48
CA GLU A 193 11.56 23.76 3.92
C GLU A 193 12.93 23.13 4.21
N PHE A 194 13.29 22.11 3.42
CA PHE A 194 14.54 21.37 3.48
C PHE A 194 15.25 21.45 2.13
N PRO A 195 15.86 22.61 1.78
CA PRO A 195 16.62 22.72 0.55
C PRO A 195 17.70 21.63 0.56
N PRO A 196 17.93 20.92 -0.57
CA PRO A 196 18.90 19.84 -0.61
C PRO A 196 20.22 20.37 -0.05
N ALA A 197 20.68 19.79 1.05
CA ALA A 197 22.05 19.99 1.50
C ALA A 197 22.93 19.75 0.26
N GLY A 198 23.95 20.57 0.04
CA GLY A 198 24.81 20.50 -1.15
C GLY A 198 25.60 19.20 -1.25
N VAL A 199 24.91 18.07 -1.39
CA VAL A 199 25.45 16.77 -1.72
C VAL A 199 25.62 16.82 -3.23
N SER A 200 26.86 16.98 -3.67
CA SER A 200 27.22 16.64 -5.03
C SER A 200 26.87 15.18 -5.24
N HIS A 201 25.71 14.90 -5.83
CA HIS A 201 25.48 13.61 -6.45
C HIS A 201 26.43 13.56 -7.66
N GLU A 202 27.68 13.15 -7.45
CA GLU A 202 28.40 12.44 -8.51
C GLU A 202 27.57 11.18 -8.75
N GLU A 203 26.72 11.23 -9.77
CA GLU A 203 25.86 10.13 -10.19
C GLU A 203 26.74 8.96 -10.63
N ALA A 204 27.14 8.11 -9.68
CA ALA A 204 27.99 6.95 -9.94
C ALA A 204 27.29 5.80 -10.71
N TRP A 205 26.12 6.04 -11.32
CA TRP A 205 25.27 4.97 -11.87
C TRP A 205 24.58 5.28 -13.20
N VAL A 206 25.20 6.09 -14.06
CA VAL A 206 24.93 6.01 -15.50
C VAL A 206 26.16 5.41 -16.16
N LEU A 207 26.02 4.18 -16.66
CA LEU A 207 26.99 3.52 -17.53
C LEU A 207 27.18 4.28 -18.84
#